data_AF-A0A7K9D140-F1
#
_entry.id   AF-A0A7K9D140-F1
#
_cell.length_a   1.000
_cell.length_b   1.000
_cell.length_c   1.000
_cell.angle_alpha   90.00
_cell.angle_beta   90.00
_cell.angle_gamma   90.00
#
_symmetry.space_group_name_H-M   'P 1'
#
loop_
_entity.id
_entity.type
_entity.pdbx_description
1 polymer ?
#
loop_
_entity_poly.entity_id
_entity_poly.type
_entity_poly.pdbx_seq_one_letter_code
_entity_poly.pdbx_strand_id
1 'polypeptide(L)'
;QLLGNQDHIKAELEKLKQTYDLQQQRLEERLTAMGKELQEAKEAIRDAQQKLVKQSAVLLSSQSQLQEVEAENSRLQLRLKELNEEYRSRLAQYIKDVADYMDSKSSNVTGPSKAPADPAPMKRFVDRMLKDIRASYKSREEQLAGAARGYKKRVKNLVKKHENLLIAYGLQREQIRSLGGSSMDCGPAELHFSITDPELLTNTTRELNRLREDKAKLEMQLHDLEKVLAGLLNDQNLFFSPRQLDEEGWAEVRKQLQEFTRTTQEDLEQERSQLLTRAVVAEEQVSELQEYVDKHLAR
;
A
#
# COMPACT_ATOMS: atom_id res chain seq x y z
N GLN A 1 68.84 -8.33 72.89
CA GLN A 1 67.91 -7.24 72.50
C GLN A 1 67.88 -6.95 70.99
N LEU A 2 68.57 -7.70 70.13
CA LEU A 2 68.63 -7.44 68.67
C LEU A 2 67.41 -7.96 67.87
N LEU A 3 66.74 -9.04 68.31
CA LEU A 3 65.60 -9.61 67.58
C LEU A 3 64.35 -8.71 67.61
N GLY A 4 64.08 -8.03 68.74
CA GLY A 4 62.89 -7.15 68.86
C GLY A 4 62.90 -5.95 67.91
N ASN A 5 64.10 -5.43 67.57
CA ASN A 5 64.24 -4.34 66.60
C ASN A 5 64.05 -4.84 65.16
N GLN A 6 64.45 -6.08 64.87
CA GLN A 6 64.31 -6.68 63.54
C GLN A 6 62.84 -6.94 63.20
N ASP A 7 62.04 -7.38 64.17
CA ASP A 7 60.60 -7.61 63.97
C ASP A 7 59.82 -6.30 63.88
N HIS A 8 60.23 -5.26 64.63
CA HIS A 8 59.65 -3.93 64.50
C HIS A 8 59.91 -3.32 63.10
N ILE A 9 61.15 -3.41 62.59
CA ILE A 9 61.50 -2.93 61.24
C ILE A 9 60.71 -3.69 60.15
N LYS A 10 60.52 -5.02 60.31
CA LYS A 10 59.68 -5.80 59.40
C LYS A 10 58.23 -5.34 59.42
N ALA A 11 57.67 -5.08 60.59
CA ALA A 11 56.29 -4.61 60.73
C ALA A 11 56.07 -3.23 60.07
N GLU A 12 57.02 -2.30 60.25
CA GLU A 12 56.97 -0.98 59.59
C GLU A 12 57.15 -1.08 58.07
N LEU A 13 58.02 -1.97 57.58
CA LEU A 13 58.14 -2.27 56.14
C LEU A 13 56.85 -2.84 55.56
N GLU A 14 56.19 -3.75 56.28
CA GLU A 14 54.93 -4.34 55.81
C GLU A 14 53.81 -3.30 55.78
N LYS A 15 53.74 -2.40 56.77
CA LYS A 15 52.81 -1.26 56.75
C LYS A 15 53.08 -0.33 55.57
N LEU A 16 54.35 -0.01 55.30
CA LEU A 16 54.72 0.85 54.17
C LEU A 16 54.38 0.20 52.82
N LYS A 17 54.59 -1.12 52.70
CA LYS A 17 54.19 -1.89 51.53
C LYS A 17 52.67 -1.86 51.34
N GLN A 18 51.90 -2.10 52.39
CA GLN A 18 50.43 -2.05 52.35
C GLN A 18 49.90 -0.66 51.96
N THR A 19 50.50 0.42 52.46
CA THR A 19 50.07 1.78 52.08
C THR A 19 50.42 2.09 50.63
N TYR A 20 51.58 1.62 50.15
CA TYR A 20 51.96 1.74 48.74
C TYR A 20 51.02 0.95 47.83
N ASP A 21 50.74 -0.31 48.17
CA ASP A 21 49.83 -1.18 47.40
C ASP A 21 48.42 -0.56 47.32
N LEU A 22 47.92 -0.01 48.43
CA LEU A 22 46.63 0.70 48.46
C LEU A 22 46.63 1.96 47.58
N GLN A 23 47.72 2.75 47.62
CA GLN A 23 47.86 3.92 46.76
C GLN A 23 47.93 3.54 45.28
N GLN A 24 48.63 2.45 44.95
CA GLN A 24 48.73 1.93 43.60
C GLN A 24 47.35 1.46 43.10
N GLN A 25 46.63 0.66 43.88
CA GLN A 25 45.26 0.23 43.55
C GLN A 25 44.33 1.42 43.31
N ARG A 26 44.38 2.45 44.18
CA ARG A 26 43.56 3.65 44.02
C ARG A 26 43.88 4.42 42.74
N LEU A 27 45.15 4.45 42.32
CA LEU A 27 45.55 5.07 41.06
C LEU A 27 45.09 4.25 39.85
N GLU A 28 45.19 2.92 39.91
CA GLU A 28 44.70 2.01 38.87
C GLU A 28 43.17 2.12 38.70
N GLU A 29 42.41 2.14 39.80
CA GLU A 29 40.97 2.40 39.80
C GLU A 29 40.62 3.76 39.19
N ARG A 30 41.38 4.81 39.53
CA ARG A 30 41.15 6.14 38.96
C ARG A 30 41.49 6.20 37.47
N LEU A 31 42.56 5.53 37.03
CA LEU A 31 42.93 5.43 35.62
C LEU A 31 41.87 4.66 34.83
N THR A 32 41.35 3.57 35.37
CA THR A 32 40.28 2.80 34.72
C THR A 32 38.96 3.58 34.66
N ALA A 33 38.61 4.33 35.72
CA ALA A 33 37.44 5.21 35.73
C ALA A 33 37.57 6.33 34.67
N MET A 34 38.67 7.08 34.66
CA MET A 34 38.91 8.12 33.65
C MET A 34 38.97 7.54 32.22
N GLY A 35 39.49 6.32 32.06
CA GLY A 35 39.51 5.63 30.77
C GLY A 35 38.10 5.31 30.25
N LYS A 36 37.19 4.88 31.13
CA LYS A 36 35.77 4.65 30.80
C LYS A 36 35.06 5.95 30.45
N GLU A 37 35.21 6.99 31.27
CA GLU A 37 34.61 8.31 31.00
C GLU A 37 35.09 8.90 29.66
N LEU A 38 36.39 8.77 29.35
CA LEU A 38 36.94 9.22 28.07
C LEU A 38 36.34 8.44 26.88
N GLN A 39 36.14 7.14 27.03
CA GLN A 39 35.56 6.29 25.99
C GLN A 39 34.08 6.65 25.77
N GLU A 40 33.30 6.79 26.83
CA GLU A 40 31.90 7.22 26.78
C GLU A 40 31.76 8.62 26.13
N ALA A 41 32.63 9.56 26.49
CA ALA A 41 32.65 10.89 25.89
C ALA A 41 32.97 10.83 24.38
N LYS A 42 33.91 9.97 23.96
CA LYS A 42 34.22 9.76 22.53
C LYS A 42 33.06 9.16 21.76
N GLU A 43 32.35 8.20 22.35
CA GLU A 43 31.15 7.59 21.76
C GLU A 43 30.03 8.62 21.61
N ALA A 44 29.76 9.41 22.65
CA ALA A 44 28.78 10.50 22.61
C ALA A 44 29.11 11.54 21.52
N ILE A 45 30.38 11.90 21.34
CA ILE A 45 30.82 12.81 20.26
C ILE A 45 30.57 12.19 18.89
N ARG A 46 30.90 10.91 18.67
CA ARG A 46 30.64 10.23 17.39
C ARG A 46 29.16 10.17 17.08
N ASP A 47 28.33 9.86 18.08
CA ASP A 47 26.87 9.82 17.94
C ASP A 47 26.31 11.21 17.59
N ALA A 48 26.81 12.26 18.25
CA ALA A 48 26.43 13.64 17.95
C ALA A 48 26.84 14.05 16.52
N GLN A 49 28.04 13.69 16.08
CA GLN A 49 28.51 13.91 14.71
C GLN A 49 27.64 13.16 13.69
N GLN A 50 27.30 11.90 13.94
CA GLN A 50 26.46 11.12 13.03
C GLN A 50 25.04 11.71 12.95
N LYS A 51 24.48 12.16 14.08
CA LYS A 51 23.19 12.87 14.12
C LYS A 51 23.26 14.17 13.33
N LEU A 52 24.33 14.94 13.48
CA LEU A 52 24.53 16.19 12.75
C LEU A 52 24.60 15.95 11.24
N VAL A 53 25.37 14.95 10.78
CA VAL A 53 25.43 14.59 9.35
C VAL A 53 24.05 14.17 8.81
N LYS A 54 23.30 13.36 9.57
CA LYS A 54 21.93 12.98 9.19
C LYS A 54 21.03 14.21 9.05
N GLN A 55 21.08 15.14 10.00
CA GLN A 55 20.30 16.38 9.97
C GLN A 55 20.71 17.29 8.81
N SER A 56 22.01 17.44 8.53
CA SER A 56 22.50 18.21 7.39
C SER A 56 22.02 17.63 6.06
N ALA A 57 22.03 16.30 5.89
CA ALA A 57 21.53 15.66 4.68
C ALA A 57 20.02 15.91 4.49
N VAL A 58 19.23 15.80 5.55
CA VAL A 58 17.79 16.11 5.52
C VAL A 58 17.56 17.58 5.18
N LEU A 59 18.28 18.50 5.82
CA LEU A 59 18.16 19.94 5.56
C LEU A 59 18.46 20.28 4.09
N LEU A 60 19.54 19.73 3.53
CA LEU A 60 19.89 19.93 2.12
C LEU A 60 18.82 19.38 1.18
N SER A 61 18.27 18.19 1.47
CA SER A 61 17.18 17.62 0.68
C SER A 61 15.91 18.49 0.73
N SER A 62 15.57 19.02 1.91
CA SER A 62 14.44 19.92 2.09
C SER A 62 14.65 21.26 1.38
N GLN A 63 15.88 21.79 1.40
CA GLN A 63 16.21 23.04 0.70
C GLN A 63 16.12 22.87 -0.82
N SER A 64 16.57 21.73 -1.36
CA SER A 64 16.41 21.40 -2.78
C SER A 64 14.93 21.32 -3.17
N GLN A 65 14.10 20.68 -2.34
CA GLN A 65 12.66 20.59 -2.58
C GLN A 65 11.99 21.96 -2.54
N LEU A 66 12.39 22.83 -1.61
CA LEU A 66 11.88 24.21 -1.56
C LEU A 66 12.19 24.96 -2.86
N GLN A 67 13.42 24.88 -3.35
CA GLN A 67 13.83 25.53 -4.60
C GLN A 67 13.05 25.00 -5.81
N GLU A 68 12.81 23.68 -5.87
CA GLU A 68 12.01 23.07 -6.93
C GLU A 68 10.58 23.60 -6.92
N VAL A 69 9.94 23.64 -5.74
CA VAL A 69 8.58 24.17 -5.58
C VAL A 69 8.51 25.68 -5.87
N GLU A 70 9.52 26.46 -5.49
CA GLU A 70 9.60 27.89 -5.82
C GLU A 70 9.72 28.13 -7.34
N ALA A 71 10.51 27.31 -8.03
CA ALA A 71 10.64 27.35 -9.49
C ALA A 71 9.32 26.96 -10.17
N GLU A 72 8.64 25.92 -9.68
CA GLU A 72 7.32 25.52 -10.16
C GLU A 72 6.27 26.62 -9.94
N ASN A 73 6.27 27.26 -8.77
CA ASN A 73 5.36 28.37 -8.46
C ASN A 73 5.58 29.53 -9.44
N SER A 74 6.84 29.92 -9.67
CA SER A 74 7.19 30.97 -10.65
C SER A 74 6.73 30.63 -12.06
N ARG A 75 6.92 29.37 -12.48
CA ARG A 75 6.47 28.87 -13.78
C ARG A 75 4.94 28.87 -13.90
N LEU A 76 4.22 28.45 -12.86
CA LEU A 76 2.75 28.46 -12.83
C LEU A 76 2.20 29.88 -12.86
N GLN A 77 2.83 30.82 -12.14
CA GLN A 77 2.47 32.24 -12.19
C GLN A 77 2.63 32.82 -13.60
N LEU A 78 3.73 32.50 -14.29
CA LEU A 78 3.92 32.90 -15.68
C LEU A 78 2.82 32.33 -16.58
N ARG A 79 2.52 31.02 -16.45
CA ARG A 79 1.49 30.37 -17.24
C ARG A 79 0.10 30.97 -17.02
N LEU A 80 -0.21 31.38 -15.78
CA LEU A 80 -1.45 32.07 -15.45
C LEU A 80 -1.53 33.45 -16.13
N LYS A 81 -0.42 34.21 -16.15
CA LYS A 81 -0.35 35.51 -16.85
C LYS A 81 -0.57 35.35 -18.35
N GLU A 82 0.12 34.39 -18.99
CA GLU A 82 -0.06 34.06 -20.41
C GLU A 82 -1.52 33.73 -20.73
N LEU A 83 -2.11 32.81 -19.97
CA LEU A 83 -3.48 32.39 -20.21
C LEU A 83 -4.49 33.53 -19.99
N ASN A 84 -4.26 34.39 -19.00
CA ASN A 84 -5.10 35.57 -18.78
C ASN A 84 -5.01 36.54 -19.96
N GLU A 85 -3.81 36.77 -20.49
CA GLU A 85 -3.60 37.61 -21.67
C GLU A 85 -4.25 37.02 -22.93
N GLU A 86 -4.17 35.70 -23.12
CA GLU A 86 -4.89 34.98 -24.18
C GLU A 86 -6.41 35.20 -24.06
N TYR A 87 -6.98 35.08 -22.84
CA TYR A 87 -8.41 35.33 -22.61
C TYR A 87 -8.80 36.78 -22.88
N ARG A 88 -8.01 37.75 -22.42
CA ARG A 88 -8.25 39.19 -22.67
C ARG A 88 -8.19 39.51 -24.16
N SER A 89 -7.18 38.99 -24.86
CA SER A 89 -7.00 39.17 -26.30
C SER A 89 -8.19 38.61 -27.09
N ARG A 90 -8.65 37.40 -26.73
CA ARG A 90 -9.80 36.76 -27.36
C ARG A 90 -11.11 37.52 -27.12
N LEU A 91 -11.33 38.02 -25.90
CA LEU A 91 -12.49 38.85 -25.58
C LEU A 91 -12.44 40.19 -26.33
N ALA A 92 -11.29 40.85 -26.38
CA ALA A 92 -11.11 42.09 -27.13
C ALA A 92 -11.40 41.89 -28.62
N GLN A 93 -10.92 40.78 -29.21
CA GLN A 93 -11.21 40.44 -30.60
C GLN A 93 -12.71 40.21 -30.82
N TYR A 94 -13.40 39.51 -29.92
CA TYR A 94 -14.85 39.33 -30.03
C TYR A 94 -15.62 40.63 -29.96
N ILE A 95 -15.23 41.56 -29.08
CA ILE A 95 -15.86 42.88 -28.98
C ILE A 95 -15.61 43.67 -30.26
N LYS A 96 -14.37 43.64 -30.78
CA LYS A 96 -14.01 44.30 -32.03
C LYS A 96 -14.82 43.77 -33.21
N ASP A 97 -14.94 42.45 -33.35
CA ASP A 97 -15.72 41.82 -34.42
C ASP A 97 -17.21 42.21 -34.37
N VAL A 98 -17.78 42.37 -33.16
CA VAL A 98 -19.16 42.84 -32.98
C VAL A 98 -19.30 44.32 -33.33
N ALA A 99 -18.33 45.15 -32.96
CA ALA A 99 -18.30 46.57 -33.33
C ALA A 99 -18.19 46.75 -34.85
N ASP A 100 -17.26 46.05 -35.50
CA ASP A 100 -17.06 46.08 -36.96
C ASP A 100 -18.33 45.63 -37.71
N TYR A 101 -19.08 44.65 -37.17
CA TYR A 101 -20.39 44.26 -37.71
C TYR A 101 -21.45 45.36 -37.58
N MET A 102 -21.49 46.06 -36.44
CA MET A 102 -22.43 47.16 -36.21
C MET A 102 -22.12 48.38 -37.10
N ASP A 103 -20.84 48.70 -37.31
CA ASP A 103 -20.38 49.78 -38.18
C ASP A 103 -20.59 49.49 -39.67
N SER A 104 -20.39 48.23 -40.09
CA SER A 104 -20.72 47.80 -41.45
C SER A 104 -22.24 47.76 -41.72
N LYS A 105 -23.07 47.73 -40.68
CA LYS A 105 -24.53 47.91 -40.81
C LYS A 105 -24.94 49.38 -40.89
N SER A 106 -24.23 50.29 -40.22
CA SER A 106 -24.56 51.73 -40.19
C SER A 106 -24.15 52.47 -41.47
N SER A 107 -23.07 52.05 -42.13
CA SER A 107 -22.58 52.65 -43.39
C SER A 107 -23.41 52.30 -44.63
N ASN A 108 -24.24 51.26 -44.56
CA ASN A 108 -25.07 50.76 -45.67
C ASN A 108 -26.50 51.34 -45.69
N VAL A 109 -26.83 52.35 -44.87
CA VAL A 109 -28.20 52.87 -44.66
C VAL A 109 -28.32 54.37 -45.00
N THR A 110 -27.89 54.77 -46.20
CA THR A 110 -28.14 56.13 -46.75
C THR A 110 -29.10 56.11 -47.95
N GLY A 111 -30.22 55.39 -47.83
CA GLY A 111 -31.29 55.42 -48.84
C GLY A 111 -32.61 54.76 -48.39
N PRO A 112 -33.79 55.27 -48.81
CA PRO A 112 -35.09 54.76 -48.38
C PRO A 112 -35.48 53.52 -49.18
N SER A 113 -35.03 52.33 -48.78
CA SER A 113 -35.71 51.08 -49.13
C SER A 113 -35.32 49.95 -48.18
N LYS A 114 -36.35 49.37 -47.57
CA LYS A 114 -36.30 48.23 -46.65
C LYS A 114 -35.87 46.96 -47.39
N ALA A 115 -34.78 46.35 -46.94
CA ALA A 115 -34.56 44.91 -47.00
C ALA A 115 -34.07 44.44 -45.62
N PRO A 116 -34.49 43.26 -45.11
CA PRO A 116 -33.98 42.76 -43.85
C PRO A 116 -32.50 42.44 -44.04
N ALA A 117 -31.64 43.09 -43.25
CA ALA A 117 -30.20 42.87 -43.27
C ALA A 117 -29.88 41.36 -43.21
N ASP A 118 -29.03 40.88 -44.13
CA ASP A 118 -28.63 39.47 -44.19
C ASP A 118 -28.01 39.04 -42.84
N PRO A 119 -28.61 38.07 -42.12
CA PRO A 119 -28.09 37.61 -40.83
C PRO A 119 -26.81 36.78 -40.94
N ALA A 120 -26.35 36.45 -42.15
CA ALA A 120 -25.19 35.60 -42.39
C ALA A 120 -23.87 36.04 -41.70
N PRO A 121 -23.51 37.34 -41.62
CA PRO A 121 -22.25 37.76 -40.98
C PRO A 121 -22.27 37.58 -39.45
N MET A 122 -23.38 37.92 -38.79
CA MET A 122 -23.57 37.68 -37.35
C MET A 122 -23.57 36.18 -37.04
N LYS A 123 -24.24 35.38 -37.87
CA LYS A 123 -24.24 33.92 -37.73
C LYS A 123 -22.83 33.34 -37.81
N ARG A 124 -22.01 33.77 -38.79
CA ARG A 124 -20.61 33.35 -38.92
C ARG A 124 -19.76 33.73 -37.70
N PHE A 125 -20.01 34.89 -37.07
CA PHE A 125 -19.32 35.29 -35.85
C PHE A 125 -19.65 34.36 -34.67
N VAL A 126 -20.94 34.15 -34.41
CA VAL A 126 -21.40 33.25 -33.34
C VAL A 126 -20.89 31.83 -33.58
N ASP A 127 -20.91 31.35 -34.83
CA ASP A 127 -20.38 30.03 -35.20
C ASP A 127 -18.87 29.91 -34.92
N ARG A 128 -18.07 30.95 -35.20
CA ARG A 128 -16.64 30.99 -34.87
C ARG A 128 -16.41 30.96 -33.36
N MET A 129 -17.10 31.81 -32.60
CA MET A 129 -17.00 31.83 -31.14
C MET A 129 -17.35 30.47 -30.54
N LEU A 130 -18.47 29.86 -30.97
CA LEU A 130 -18.90 28.54 -30.52
C LEU A 130 -17.90 27.45 -30.88
N LYS A 131 -17.32 27.49 -32.08
CA LYS A 131 -16.29 26.54 -32.51
C LYS A 131 -15.06 26.62 -31.61
N ASP A 132 -14.58 27.82 -31.32
CA ASP A 132 -13.39 28.03 -30.49
C ASP A 132 -13.66 27.66 -29.02
N ILE A 133 -14.88 27.88 -28.52
CA ILE A 133 -15.29 27.43 -27.17
C ILE A 133 -15.27 25.90 -27.11
N ARG A 134 -15.89 25.22 -28.08
CA ARG A 134 -15.89 23.75 -28.16
C ARG A 134 -14.47 23.18 -28.26
N ALA A 135 -13.61 23.79 -29.06
CA ALA A 135 -12.21 23.36 -29.19
C ALA A 135 -11.42 23.51 -27.87
N SER A 136 -11.63 24.62 -27.15
CA SER A 136 -11.01 24.84 -25.83
C SER A 136 -11.45 23.78 -24.81
N TYR A 137 -12.75 23.53 -24.71
CA TYR A 137 -13.27 22.50 -23.80
C TYR A 137 -12.76 21.10 -24.17
N LYS A 138 -12.72 20.75 -25.46
CA LYS A 138 -12.18 19.48 -25.92
C LYS A 138 -10.70 19.31 -25.55
N SER A 139 -9.88 20.34 -25.78
CA SER A 139 -8.45 20.33 -25.38
C SER A 139 -8.28 20.16 -23.86
N ARG A 140 -9.10 20.86 -23.07
CA ARG A 140 -9.08 20.72 -21.60
C ARG A 140 -9.50 19.33 -21.14
N GLU A 141 -10.53 18.76 -21.75
CA GLU A 141 -10.97 17.40 -21.47
C GLU A 141 -9.87 16.37 -21.79
N GLU A 142 -9.21 16.51 -22.95
CA GLU A 142 -8.10 15.65 -23.36
C GLU A 142 -6.92 15.75 -22.37
N GLN A 143 -6.59 16.95 -21.88
CA GLN A 143 -5.57 17.14 -20.84
C GLN A 143 -5.94 16.47 -19.52
N LEU A 144 -7.18 16.64 -19.05
CA LEU A 144 -7.66 16.01 -17.82
C LEU A 144 -7.70 14.47 -17.94
N ALA A 145 -8.18 13.95 -19.07
CA ALA A 145 -8.14 12.53 -19.37
C ALA A 145 -6.71 11.99 -19.48
N GLY A 146 -5.79 12.77 -20.04
CA GLY A 146 -4.35 12.47 -20.07
C GLY A 146 -3.75 12.38 -18.66
N ALA A 147 -4.01 13.37 -17.81
CA ALA A 147 -3.56 13.40 -16.43
C ALA A 147 -4.12 12.22 -15.62
N ALA A 148 -5.42 11.95 -15.72
CA ALA A 148 -6.08 10.82 -15.07
C ALA A 148 -5.46 9.47 -15.49
N ARG A 149 -5.20 9.27 -16.80
CA ARG A 149 -4.47 8.09 -17.30
C ARG A 149 -3.04 8.02 -16.74
N GLY A 150 -2.36 9.16 -16.63
CA GLY A 150 -1.03 9.26 -16.01
C GLY A 150 -1.02 8.87 -14.53
N TYR A 151 -1.97 9.38 -13.74
CA TYR A 151 -2.13 8.99 -12.33
C TYR A 151 -2.41 7.49 -12.20
N LYS A 152 -3.35 6.96 -12.99
CA LYS A 152 -3.63 5.51 -13.01
C LYS A 152 -2.39 4.67 -13.31
N LYS A 153 -1.54 5.11 -14.26
CA LYS A 153 -0.26 4.44 -14.56
C LYS A 153 0.72 4.52 -13.40
N ARG A 154 0.87 5.68 -12.76
CA ARG A 154 1.76 5.85 -11.59
C ARG A 154 1.32 4.99 -10.42
N VAL A 155 0.02 4.95 -10.12
CA VAL A 155 -0.51 4.12 -9.04
C VAL A 155 -0.28 2.63 -9.33
N LYS A 156 -0.53 2.16 -10.56
CA LYS A 156 -0.17 0.79 -10.96
C LYS A 156 1.32 0.48 -10.76
N ASN A 157 2.21 1.43 -11.09
CA ASN A 157 3.65 1.24 -10.87
C ASN A 157 4.02 1.22 -9.39
N LEU A 158 3.34 2.00 -8.55
CA LEU A 158 3.53 1.99 -7.10
C LEU A 158 3.12 0.65 -6.50
N VAL A 159 1.97 0.10 -6.91
CA VAL A 159 1.51 -1.24 -6.50
C VAL A 159 2.54 -2.30 -6.86
N LYS A 160 3.10 -2.29 -8.08
CA LYS A 160 4.17 -3.23 -8.47
C LYS A 160 5.42 -3.11 -7.61
N LYS A 161 5.83 -1.87 -7.28
CA LYS A 161 6.98 -1.64 -6.38
C LYS A 161 6.70 -2.16 -4.98
N HIS A 162 5.47 -1.97 -4.49
CA HIS A 162 5.01 -2.49 -3.20
C HIS A 162 5.04 -4.02 -3.18
N GLU A 163 4.54 -4.69 -4.22
CA GLU A 163 4.62 -6.14 -4.36
C GLU A 163 6.07 -6.65 -4.33
N ASN A 164 6.97 -6.01 -5.09
CA ASN A 164 8.40 -6.36 -5.08
C ASN A 164 9.04 -6.17 -3.70
N LEU A 165 8.66 -5.10 -2.99
CA LEU A 165 9.16 -4.82 -1.64
C LEU A 165 8.67 -5.88 -0.65
N LEU A 166 7.40 -6.30 -0.74
CA LEU A 166 6.86 -7.38 0.09
C LEU A 166 7.59 -8.70 -0.14
N ILE A 167 7.91 -9.02 -1.40
CA ILE A 167 8.70 -10.23 -1.72
C ILE A 167 10.09 -10.15 -1.07
N ALA A 168 10.79 -9.02 -1.20
CA ALA A 168 12.10 -8.82 -0.61
C ALA A 168 12.05 -8.88 0.92
N TYR A 169 11.02 -8.28 1.52
CA TYR A 169 10.78 -8.30 2.95
C TYR A 169 10.50 -9.72 3.46
N GLY A 170 9.67 -10.48 2.76
CA GLY A 170 9.39 -11.89 3.08
C GLY A 170 10.65 -12.74 3.04
N LEU A 171 11.49 -12.57 2.02
CA LEU A 171 12.78 -13.25 1.92
C LEU A 171 13.70 -12.88 3.10
N GLN A 172 13.78 -11.60 3.45
CA GLN A 172 14.60 -11.14 4.58
C GLN A 172 14.09 -11.71 5.91
N ARG A 173 12.78 -11.78 6.13
CA ARG A 173 12.18 -12.42 7.31
C ARG A 173 12.56 -13.89 7.42
N GLU A 174 12.47 -14.62 6.31
CA GLU A 174 12.82 -16.04 6.28
C GLU A 174 14.31 -16.24 6.59
N GLN A 175 15.17 -15.40 6.02
CA GLN A 175 16.60 -15.40 6.32
C GLN A 175 16.86 -15.16 7.82
N ILE A 176 16.22 -14.15 8.42
CA ILE A 176 16.34 -13.88 9.87
C ILE A 176 15.83 -15.05 10.70
N ARG A 177 14.72 -15.67 10.31
CA ARG A 177 14.17 -16.85 11.01
C ARG A 177 15.09 -18.07 10.91
N SER A 178 15.75 -18.25 9.77
CA SER A 178 16.68 -19.36 9.53
C SER A 178 18.04 -19.16 10.24
N LEU A 179 18.49 -17.92 10.39
CA LEU A 179 19.81 -17.57 10.94
C LEU A 179 19.75 -17.23 12.44
N GLY A 180 18.59 -16.75 12.92
CA GLY A 180 18.35 -16.33 14.29
C GLY A 180 17.79 -17.48 15.14
N GLY A 181 18.35 -17.67 16.34
CA GLY A 181 17.72 -18.49 17.38
C GLY A 181 16.38 -17.90 17.82
N SER A 182 15.59 -18.67 18.60
CA SER A 182 14.20 -18.40 19.02
C SER A 182 13.89 -17.05 19.71
N SER A 183 14.88 -16.16 19.83
CA SER A 183 14.81 -14.85 20.47
C SER A 183 14.76 -13.66 19.49
N MET A 184 14.93 -13.87 18.17
CA MET A 184 14.94 -12.76 17.20
C MET A 184 13.54 -12.47 16.66
N ASP A 185 13.02 -11.27 16.97
CA ASP A 185 11.79 -10.76 16.38
C ASP A 185 12.00 -10.48 14.88
N CYS A 186 11.31 -11.24 14.04
CA CYS A 186 11.34 -11.04 12.60
C CYS A 186 10.50 -9.81 12.19
N GLY A 187 9.62 -9.28 13.07
CA GLY A 187 8.70 -8.13 12.92
C GLY A 187 7.24 -8.51 12.55
N PRO A 188 6.44 -7.57 12.01
CA PRO A 188 5.06 -7.81 11.51
C PRO A 188 4.95 -8.65 10.22
N ALA A 189 3.97 -9.56 10.14
CA ALA A 189 3.71 -10.38 8.95
C ALA A 189 3.35 -9.56 7.69
N GLU A 190 3.65 -10.09 6.49
CA GLU A 190 3.37 -9.45 5.20
C GLU A 190 1.90 -9.06 5.00
N LEU A 191 1.00 -9.82 5.63
CA LEU A 191 -0.45 -9.56 5.67
C LEU A 191 -0.79 -8.17 6.21
N HIS A 192 0.00 -7.61 7.13
CA HIS A 192 -0.23 -6.26 7.67
C HIS A 192 0.00 -5.15 6.64
N PHE A 193 0.66 -5.47 5.53
CA PHE A 193 0.99 -4.52 4.47
C PHE A 193 0.16 -4.75 3.20
N SER A 194 -0.88 -5.59 3.23
CA SER A 194 -1.73 -5.81 2.06
C SER A 194 -2.49 -4.53 1.70
N ILE A 195 -2.50 -4.18 0.42
CA ILE A 195 -3.33 -3.09 -0.11
C ILE A 195 -4.78 -3.56 -0.09
N THR A 196 -5.68 -2.83 0.58
CA THR A 196 -7.12 -3.17 0.68
C THR A 196 -7.96 -2.53 -0.45
N ASP A 197 -7.39 -1.57 -1.18
CA ASP A 197 -8.12 -0.79 -2.19
C ASP A 197 -8.54 -1.67 -3.40
N PRO A 198 -9.85 -1.87 -3.62
CA PRO A 198 -10.36 -2.77 -4.66
C PRO A 198 -10.07 -2.28 -6.08
N GLU A 199 -9.85 -0.97 -6.30
CA GLU A 199 -9.51 -0.43 -7.63
C GLU A 199 -8.06 -0.74 -8.04
N LEU A 200 -7.21 -1.01 -7.05
CA LEU A 200 -5.78 -1.23 -7.24
C LEU A 200 -5.43 -2.72 -7.32
N LEU A 201 -6.27 -3.58 -6.75
CA LEU A 201 -6.07 -5.02 -6.75
C LEU A 201 -6.65 -5.68 -8.01
N THR A 202 -5.83 -6.46 -8.69
CA THR A 202 -6.31 -7.45 -9.65
C THR A 202 -7.10 -8.55 -8.90
N ASN A 203 -8.01 -9.24 -9.61
CA ASN A 203 -8.81 -10.32 -9.02
C ASN A 203 -7.91 -11.39 -8.37
N THR A 204 -6.78 -11.70 -8.99
CA THR A 204 -5.78 -12.64 -8.48
C THR A 204 -5.17 -12.21 -7.15
N THR A 205 -4.88 -10.91 -6.97
CA THR A 205 -4.29 -10.40 -5.71
C THR A 205 -5.34 -10.38 -4.60
N ARG A 206 -6.61 -10.13 -4.92
CA ARG A 206 -7.74 -10.28 -3.98
C ARG A 206 -7.91 -11.71 -3.49
N GLU A 207 -7.86 -12.68 -4.41
CA GLU A 207 -7.93 -14.09 -4.06
C GLU A 207 -6.72 -14.54 -3.22
N LEU A 208 -5.50 -14.09 -3.57
CA LEU A 208 -4.31 -14.33 -2.77
C LEU A 208 -4.42 -13.79 -1.34
N ASN A 209 -4.97 -12.59 -1.15
CA ASN A 209 -5.15 -12.02 0.17
C ASN A 209 -6.16 -12.83 1.01
N ARG A 210 -7.29 -13.24 0.41
CA ARG A 210 -8.26 -14.14 1.06
C ARG A 210 -7.61 -15.46 1.49
N LEU A 211 -6.85 -16.09 0.59
CA LEU A 211 -6.16 -17.33 0.89
C LEU A 211 -5.12 -17.19 2.01
N ARG A 212 -4.43 -16.05 2.09
CA ARG A 212 -3.49 -15.77 3.18
C ARG A 212 -4.21 -15.56 4.52
N GLU A 213 -5.35 -14.89 4.54
CA GLU A 213 -6.18 -14.75 5.74
C GLU A 213 -6.71 -16.09 6.22
N ASP A 214 -7.22 -16.92 5.32
CA ASP A 214 -7.73 -18.25 5.65
C ASP A 214 -6.61 -19.18 6.11
N LYS A 215 -5.42 -19.10 5.51
CA LYS A 215 -4.21 -19.77 6.00
C LYS A 215 -3.90 -19.35 7.44
N ALA A 216 -3.89 -18.05 7.75
CA ALA A 216 -3.60 -17.56 9.10
C ALA A 216 -4.63 -18.04 10.13
N LYS A 217 -5.93 -18.09 9.76
CA LYS A 217 -6.98 -18.66 10.62
C LYS A 217 -6.75 -20.14 10.89
N LEU A 218 -6.41 -20.92 9.85
CA LEU A 218 -6.12 -22.35 9.98
C LEU A 218 -4.88 -22.60 10.85
N GLU A 219 -3.83 -21.80 10.70
CA GLU A 219 -2.62 -21.88 11.54
C GLU A 219 -2.93 -21.59 13.01
N MET A 220 -3.79 -20.61 13.31
CA MET A 220 -4.25 -20.39 14.69
C MET A 220 -5.06 -21.58 15.23
N GLN A 221 -5.98 -22.12 14.44
CA GLN A 221 -6.78 -23.29 14.83
C GLN A 221 -5.89 -24.52 15.09
N LEU A 222 -4.87 -24.75 14.26
CA LEU A 222 -3.91 -25.82 14.48
C LEU A 222 -3.12 -25.59 15.77
N HIS A 223 -2.66 -24.37 16.03
CA HIS A 223 -1.93 -24.06 17.26
C HIS A 223 -2.79 -24.25 18.52
N ASP A 224 -4.08 -23.90 18.45
CA ASP A 224 -5.03 -24.12 19.54
C ASP A 224 -5.31 -25.62 19.74
N LEU A 225 -5.47 -26.38 18.66
CA LEU A 225 -5.61 -27.84 18.72
C LEU A 225 -4.35 -28.51 19.27
N GLU A 226 -3.16 -28.05 18.89
CA GLU A 226 -1.89 -28.53 19.44
C GLU A 226 -1.78 -28.25 20.94
N LYS A 227 -2.26 -27.10 21.42
CA LYS A 227 -2.34 -26.81 22.87
C LYS A 227 -3.34 -27.72 23.58
N VAL A 228 -4.51 -27.95 23.00
CA VAL A 228 -5.52 -28.88 23.56
C VAL A 228 -4.96 -30.29 23.61
N LEU A 229 -4.29 -30.74 22.54
CA LEU A 229 -3.67 -32.06 22.46
C LEU A 229 -2.50 -32.19 23.44
N ALA A 230 -1.67 -31.16 23.60
CA ALA A 230 -0.59 -31.11 24.59
C ALA A 230 -1.14 -31.09 26.02
N GLY A 231 -2.29 -30.45 26.26
CA GLY A 231 -3.04 -30.52 27.52
C GLY A 231 -3.54 -31.95 27.80
N LEU A 232 -4.20 -32.59 26.82
CA LEU A 232 -4.68 -33.97 26.90
C LEU A 232 -3.55 -34.99 27.04
N LEU A 233 -2.39 -34.73 26.43
CA LEU A 233 -1.18 -35.55 26.54
C LEU A 233 -0.37 -35.28 27.81
N ASN A 234 -0.66 -34.22 28.58
CA ASN A 234 -0.15 -34.04 29.93
C ASN A 234 -1.06 -34.72 30.97
N ASP A 235 -2.34 -34.93 30.63
CA ASP A 235 -3.29 -35.80 31.34
C ASP A 235 -3.12 -37.29 30.95
N GLN A 236 -1.88 -37.82 30.94
CA GLN A 236 -1.59 -39.23 30.58
C GLN A 236 -2.13 -40.29 31.57
N ASN A 237 -3.08 -39.95 32.44
CA ASN A 237 -3.78 -40.94 33.25
C ASN A 237 -5.15 -41.36 32.71
N LEU A 238 -5.62 -40.84 31.57
CA LEU A 238 -7.00 -41.12 31.13
C LEU A 238 -7.23 -41.65 29.71
N PHE A 239 -6.25 -41.65 28.79
CA PHE A 239 -6.57 -41.91 27.36
C PHE A 239 -5.90 -43.10 26.67
N PHE A 240 -5.08 -43.90 27.37
CA PHE A 240 -4.56 -45.16 26.81
C PHE A 240 -4.99 -46.37 27.65
N SER A 241 -6.29 -46.67 27.59
CA SER A 241 -6.76 -48.03 27.80
C SER A 241 -7.55 -48.43 26.55
N PRO A 242 -7.17 -49.51 25.85
CA PRO A 242 -7.88 -49.99 24.66
C PRO A 242 -9.19 -50.62 25.12
N ARG A 243 -10.18 -49.80 25.45
CA ARG A 243 -11.53 -50.28 25.74
C ARG A 243 -12.26 -50.37 24.41
N GLN A 244 -12.48 -51.60 23.99
CA GLN A 244 -13.23 -52.00 22.81
C GLN A 244 -14.46 -51.12 22.65
N LEU A 245 -14.53 -50.40 21.52
CA LEU A 245 -15.75 -49.71 21.09
C LEU A 245 -16.85 -50.76 20.97
N ASP A 246 -17.87 -50.62 21.82
CA ASP A 246 -19.04 -51.49 21.90
C ASP A 246 -19.76 -51.55 20.54
N GLU A 247 -20.47 -52.65 20.29
CA GLU A 247 -21.19 -52.94 19.04
C GLU A 247 -22.22 -51.85 18.71
N GLU A 248 -22.78 -51.21 19.75
CA GLU A 248 -23.62 -50.01 19.70
C GLU A 248 -22.89 -48.79 19.08
N GLY A 249 -21.61 -48.60 19.43
CA GLY A 249 -20.79 -47.49 18.89
C GLY A 249 -20.50 -47.67 17.40
N TRP A 250 -20.25 -48.91 16.98
CA TRP A 250 -20.10 -49.24 15.56
C TRP A 250 -21.42 -49.19 14.79
N ALA A 251 -22.56 -49.42 15.45
CA ALA A 251 -23.88 -49.20 14.86
C ALA A 251 -24.14 -47.71 14.61
N GLU A 252 -23.79 -46.83 15.56
CA GLU A 252 -23.96 -45.38 15.42
C GLU A 252 -23.06 -44.80 14.32
N VAL A 253 -21.81 -45.23 14.22
CA VAL A 253 -20.91 -44.79 13.13
C VAL A 253 -21.44 -45.24 11.77
N ARG A 254 -21.93 -46.47 11.65
CA ARG A 254 -22.54 -46.96 10.39
C ARG A 254 -23.80 -46.18 10.03
N LYS A 255 -24.62 -45.84 11.03
CA LYS A 255 -25.82 -45.02 10.85
C LYS A 255 -25.46 -43.61 10.38
N GLN A 256 -24.47 -42.97 11.00
CA GLN A 256 -23.99 -41.64 10.57
C GLN A 256 -23.42 -41.66 9.16
N LEU A 257 -22.67 -42.72 8.80
CA LEU A 257 -22.14 -42.88 7.45
C LEU A 257 -23.26 -43.07 6.41
N GLN A 258 -24.28 -43.85 6.75
CA GLN A 258 -25.45 -44.04 5.89
C GLN A 258 -26.26 -42.76 5.75
N GLU A 259 -26.47 -42.02 6.83
CA GLU A 259 -27.18 -40.75 6.83
C GLU A 259 -26.44 -39.71 6.00
N PHE A 260 -25.12 -39.57 6.19
CA PHE A 260 -24.27 -38.70 5.38
C PHE A 260 -24.29 -39.07 3.90
N THR A 261 -24.21 -40.38 3.58
CA THR A 261 -24.28 -40.85 2.19
C THR A 261 -25.63 -40.53 1.58
N ARG A 262 -26.73 -40.73 2.32
CA ARG A 262 -28.08 -40.43 1.86
C ARG A 262 -28.28 -38.93 1.65
N THR A 263 -27.91 -38.08 2.60
CA THR A 263 -28.09 -36.62 2.46
C THR A 263 -27.27 -36.07 1.31
N THR A 264 -26.01 -36.51 1.18
CA THR A 264 -25.15 -36.09 0.06
C THR A 264 -25.74 -36.54 -1.28
N GLN A 265 -26.35 -37.73 -1.34
CA GLN A 265 -26.99 -38.22 -2.55
C GLN A 265 -28.28 -37.43 -2.89
N GLU A 266 -29.13 -37.13 -1.90
CA GLU A 266 -30.33 -36.31 -2.08
C GLU A 266 -29.98 -34.91 -2.60
N ASP A 267 -28.95 -34.27 -2.04
CA ASP A 267 -28.46 -32.96 -2.48
C ASP A 267 -28.00 -32.99 -3.95
N LEU A 268 -27.21 -34.00 -4.33
CA LEU A 268 -26.72 -34.16 -5.70
C LEU A 268 -27.86 -34.45 -6.70
N GLU A 269 -28.86 -35.24 -6.31
CA GLU A 269 -30.04 -35.50 -7.14
C GLU A 269 -30.89 -34.23 -7.31
N GLN A 270 -31.01 -33.41 -6.26
CA GLN A 270 -31.68 -32.12 -6.32
C GLN A 270 -30.94 -31.15 -7.25
N GLU A 271 -29.62 -31.00 -7.12
CA GLU A 271 -28.82 -30.18 -8.03
C GLU A 271 -28.94 -30.66 -9.48
N ARG A 272 -28.85 -31.99 -9.71
CA ARG A 272 -29.03 -32.58 -11.03
C ARG A 272 -30.40 -32.24 -11.63
N SER A 273 -31.48 -32.31 -10.84
CA SER A 273 -32.84 -31.96 -11.30
C SER A 273 -32.97 -30.47 -11.66
N GLN A 274 -32.35 -29.58 -10.89
CA GLN A 274 -32.34 -28.14 -11.15
C GLN A 274 -31.56 -27.82 -12.43
N LEU A 275 -30.40 -28.44 -12.60
CA LEU A 275 -29.57 -28.27 -13.79
C LEU A 275 -30.28 -28.78 -15.06
N LEU A 276 -30.93 -29.94 -14.99
CA LEU A 276 -31.74 -30.45 -16.10
C LEU A 276 -32.88 -29.50 -16.47
N THR A 277 -33.61 -28.99 -15.48
CA THR A 277 -34.69 -28.03 -15.71
C THR A 277 -34.16 -26.76 -16.39
N ARG A 278 -33.03 -26.23 -15.90
CA ARG A 278 -32.42 -25.04 -16.48
C ARG A 278 -31.87 -25.28 -17.89
N ALA A 279 -31.34 -26.48 -18.16
CA ALA A 279 -30.87 -26.87 -19.48
C ALA A 279 -32.04 -26.92 -20.49
N VAL A 280 -33.17 -27.52 -20.12
CA VAL A 280 -34.38 -27.56 -20.96
C VAL A 280 -34.87 -26.16 -21.28
N VAL A 281 -34.96 -25.26 -20.29
CA VAL A 281 -35.37 -23.87 -20.53
C VAL A 281 -34.40 -23.15 -21.47
N ALA A 282 -33.09 -23.40 -21.33
CA ALA A 282 -32.10 -22.82 -22.23
C ALA A 282 -32.22 -23.37 -23.67
N GLU A 283 -32.51 -24.67 -23.84
CA GLU A 283 -32.76 -25.29 -25.14
C GLU A 283 -34.02 -24.73 -25.81
N GLU A 284 -35.09 -24.48 -25.06
CA GLU A 284 -36.31 -23.81 -25.55
C GLU A 284 -35.99 -22.38 -26.00
N GLN A 285 -35.27 -21.59 -25.20
CA GLN A 285 -34.88 -20.23 -25.56
C GLN A 285 -34.03 -20.19 -26.85
N VAL A 286 -33.10 -21.14 -27.01
CA VAL A 286 -32.30 -21.25 -28.23
C VAL A 286 -33.18 -21.61 -29.42
N SER A 287 -34.16 -22.50 -29.24
CA SER A 287 -35.11 -22.89 -30.28
C SER A 287 -36.00 -21.72 -30.71
N GLU A 288 -36.50 -20.92 -29.76
CA GLU A 288 -37.27 -19.69 -30.03
C GLU A 288 -36.43 -18.65 -30.79
N LEU A 289 -35.17 -18.45 -30.39
CA LEU A 289 -34.26 -17.55 -31.09
C LEU A 289 -33.95 -18.05 -32.51
N GLN A 290 -33.76 -19.36 -32.69
CA GLN A 290 -33.57 -19.97 -34.00
C GLN A 290 -34.81 -19.79 -34.88
N GLU A 291 -36.01 -20.01 -34.35
CA GLU A 291 -37.27 -19.79 -35.07
C GLU A 291 -37.45 -18.31 -35.45
N TYR A 292 -37.07 -17.38 -34.56
CA TYR A 292 -37.08 -15.95 -34.85
C TYR A 292 -36.12 -15.61 -35.99
N VAL A 293 -34.90 -16.15 -35.98
CA VAL A 293 -33.93 -16.00 -37.06
C VAL A 293 -34.49 -16.55 -38.38
N ASP A 294 -35.04 -17.75 -38.37
CA ASP A 294 -35.58 -18.41 -39.57
C ASP A 294 -36.80 -17.65 -40.13
N LYS A 295 -37.65 -17.06 -39.29
CA LYS A 295 -38.83 -16.28 -39.72
C LYS A 295 -38.51 -14.85 -40.16
N HIS A 296 -37.55 -14.19 -39.52
CA HIS A 296 -37.36 -12.74 -39.67
C HIS A 296 -36.03 -12.34 -40.29
N LEU A 297 -35.01 -13.20 -40.22
CA LEU A 297 -33.65 -12.88 -40.65
C LEU A 297 -33.16 -13.75 -41.82
N ALA A 298 -33.76 -14.91 -42.06
CA ALA A 298 -33.50 -15.71 -43.25
C ALA A 298 -34.22 -15.13 -44.49
N ARG A 299 -33.55 -14.19 -45.17
CA ARG A 299 -33.76 -13.85 -46.57
C ARG A 299 -32.47 -14.05 -47.35
#